data_AF-I2QVE6-F1
#
_entry.id   AF-I2QVE6-F1
#
_cell.length_a   1.000
_cell.length_b   1.000
_cell.length_c   1.000
_cell.angle_alpha   90.00
_cell.angle_beta   90.00
_cell.angle_gamma   90.00
#
_symmetry.space_group_name_H-M   'P 1'
#
loop_
_entity.id
_entity.type
_entity.pdbx_description
1 polymer ?
#
loop_
_entity_poly.entity_id
_entity_poly.type
_entity_poly.pdbx_seq_one_letter_code
_entity_poly.pdbx_strand_id
1 'polypeptide(L)'
;MTFLRSAAVASASFIVVTVGCLVSQPVASQPAPAQEQLVDAAGNMHIPKNYRTTYEFLGSWSVAGDKGAKQIHVVYASPGTAASYRTTGEFPQGSILVKEVYDAATSDMTTGTVSHQELLKGWFMMVKDGKNSHPDNKLWGNGWGWSWFDAGDPVKTTSTNFRSDCLGCHIPAKATDWIYVHGYPGLKK
;
A
#
# COMPACT_ATOMS: atom_id res chain seq x y z
N MET A 1 17.58 22.41 87.76
CA MET A 1 16.40 22.26 86.88
C MET A 1 16.64 21.04 86.01
N THR A 2 16.56 19.85 86.60
CA THR A 2 15.40 18.93 86.65
C THR A 2 15.18 18.21 85.32
N PHE A 3 15.50 16.92 85.38
CA PHE A 3 15.56 15.90 84.35
C PHE A 3 14.28 15.72 83.53
N LEU A 4 14.46 15.49 82.22
CA LEU A 4 13.49 14.84 81.33
C LEU A 4 13.23 13.41 81.81
N ARG A 5 11.96 13.02 81.90
CA ARG A 5 11.52 11.62 81.80
C ARG A 5 10.31 11.53 80.88
N SER A 6 10.45 10.64 79.91
CA SER A 6 9.51 10.27 78.85
C SER A 6 8.19 9.71 79.38
N ALA A 7 7.11 9.94 78.62
CA ALA A 7 5.96 9.05 78.55
C ALA A 7 5.65 8.78 77.07
N ALA A 8 5.63 7.51 76.71
CA ALA A 8 5.36 7.02 75.37
C ALA A 8 3.90 7.24 74.97
N VAL A 9 3.67 7.71 73.75
CA VAL A 9 2.34 7.75 73.12
C VAL A 9 2.31 6.66 72.06
N ALA A 10 1.54 5.60 72.32
CA ALA A 10 1.25 4.57 71.33
C ALA A 10 0.17 5.10 70.37
N SER A 11 0.59 5.56 69.18
CA SER A 11 -0.32 5.88 68.08
C SER A 11 -0.59 4.62 67.25
N ALA A 12 -1.83 4.14 67.29
CA ALA A 12 -2.30 3.07 66.41
C ALA A 12 -2.52 3.63 65.00
N SER A 13 -1.71 3.19 64.04
CA SER A 13 -1.90 3.51 62.62
C SER A 13 -3.03 2.65 62.05
N PHE A 14 -4.15 3.27 61.69
CA PHE A 14 -5.17 2.65 60.82
C PHE A 14 -4.70 2.74 59.37
N ILE A 15 -4.33 1.61 58.78
CA ILE A 15 -4.10 1.49 57.34
C ILE A 15 -5.48 1.39 56.68
N VAL A 16 -5.93 2.46 56.03
CA VAL A 16 -7.10 2.43 55.15
C VAL A 16 -6.65 1.89 53.80
N VAL A 17 -6.95 0.62 53.52
CA VAL A 17 -6.80 0.04 52.18
C VAL A 17 -8.00 0.49 51.35
N THR A 18 -7.85 1.58 50.59
CA THR A 18 -8.82 1.96 49.56
C THR A 18 -8.68 1.02 48.36
N VAL A 19 -9.60 0.08 48.21
CA VAL A 19 -9.79 -0.68 46.98
C VAL A 19 -10.33 0.29 45.92
N GLY A 20 -9.44 0.78 45.06
CA GLY A 20 -9.82 1.60 43.91
C GLY A 20 -10.51 0.74 42.85
N CYS A 21 -11.82 0.86 42.72
CA CYS A 21 -12.54 0.36 41.54
C CYS A 21 -12.07 1.17 40.32
N LEU A 22 -11.25 0.56 39.47
CA LEU A 22 -10.94 1.07 38.14
C LEU A 22 -12.22 1.02 37.29
N VAL A 23 -12.87 2.16 37.13
CA VAL A 23 -13.99 2.31 36.20
C VAL A 23 -13.40 2.44 34.80
N SER A 24 -13.40 1.35 34.04
CA SER A 24 -13.03 1.35 32.63
C SER A 24 -14.00 2.23 31.85
N GLN A 25 -13.55 3.40 31.40
CA GLN A 25 -14.32 4.21 30.46
C GLN A 25 -14.33 3.51 29.10
N PRO A 26 -15.48 3.40 28.42
CA PRO A 26 -15.52 2.87 27.07
C PRO A 26 -14.76 3.83 26.16
N VAL A 27 -13.70 3.33 25.51
CA VAL A 27 -13.06 4.02 24.40
C VAL A 27 -14.14 4.19 23.32
N ALA A 28 -14.48 5.43 22.99
CA ALA A 28 -15.34 5.71 21.86
C ALA A 28 -14.67 5.21 20.58
N SER A 29 -15.23 4.16 19.99
CA SER A 29 -14.80 3.67 18.67
C SER A 29 -15.04 4.78 17.65
N GLN A 30 -13.96 5.37 17.13
CA GLN A 30 -14.07 6.24 15.96
C GLN A 30 -14.60 5.40 14.79
N PRO A 31 -15.57 5.90 14.00
CA PRO A 31 -15.97 5.25 12.78
C PRO A 31 -14.73 5.05 11.90
N ALA A 32 -14.52 3.83 11.41
CA ALA A 32 -13.52 3.60 10.38
C ALA A 32 -13.80 4.59 9.23
N PRO A 33 -12.80 5.32 8.72
CA PRO A 33 -13.01 6.22 7.60
C PRO A 33 -13.65 5.44 6.45
N ALA A 34 -14.65 6.06 5.80
CA ALA A 34 -15.31 5.47 4.65
C ALA A 34 -14.25 5.06 3.61
N GLN A 35 -14.33 3.82 3.15
CA GLN A 35 -13.40 3.27 2.17
C GLN A 35 -13.50 4.10 0.89
N GLU A 36 -12.38 4.63 0.40
CA GLU A 36 -12.35 5.47 -0.80
C GLU A 36 -12.95 4.70 -1.99
N GLN A 37 -13.92 5.29 -2.68
CA GLN A 37 -14.47 4.72 -3.90
C GLN A 37 -13.51 5.01 -5.05
N LEU A 38 -12.66 4.05 -5.39
CA LEU A 38 -11.60 4.19 -6.40
C LEU A 38 -12.05 3.93 -7.84
N VAL A 39 -13.24 3.36 -7.98
CA VAL A 39 -13.87 3.04 -9.27
C VAL A 39 -15.30 3.54 -9.21
N ASP A 40 -15.67 4.43 -10.13
CA ASP A 40 -17.04 4.94 -10.22
C ASP A 40 -17.97 3.93 -10.93
N ALA A 41 -19.26 4.25 -11.00
CA ALA A 41 -20.25 3.38 -11.64
C ALA A 41 -19.98 3.12 -13.13
N ALA A 42 -19.29 4.03 -13.82
CA ALA A 42 -18.90 3.89 -15.22
C ALA A 42 -17.57 3.11 -15.40
N GLY A 43 -16.91 2.74 -14.30
CA GLY A 43 -15.61 2.07 -14.33
C GLY A 43 -14.43 3.01 -14.52
N ASN A 44 -14.60 4.32 -14.30
CA ASN A 44 -13.47 5.24 -14.28
C ASN A 44 -12.69 5.02 -12.99
N MET A 45 -11.38 4.86 -13.12
CA MET A 45 -10.45 4.64 -12.02
C MET A 45 -9.75 5.96 -11.65
N HIS A 46 -9.29 6.07 -10.40
CA HIS A 46 -8.29 7.07 -9.99
C HIS A 46 -7.28 6.49 -9.00
N ILE A 47 -6.09 7.08 -8.94
CA ILE A 47 -5.04 6.64 -8.02
C ILE A 47 -5.48 6.88 -6.58
N PRO A 48 -5.45 5.86 -5.70
CA PRO A 48 -5.88 6.00 -4.31
C PRO A 48 -5.12 7.11 -3.60
N LYS A 49 -5.76 7.78 -2.65
CA LYS A 49 -5.02 8.71 -1.80
C LYS A 49 -4.22 7.93 -0.76
N ASN A 50 -3.04 8.44 -0.41
CA ASN A 50 -2.20 7.91 0.67
C ASN A 50 -1.74 6.44 0.51
N TYR A 51 -1.86 5.82 -0.68
CA TYR A 51 -1.45 4.41 -0.90
C TYR A 51 -0.02 4.14 -0.46
N ARG A 52 0.92 5.08 -0.59
CA ARG A 52 2.31 4.90 -0.12
C ARG A 52 2.42 4.56 1.37
N THR A 53 1.43 4.94 2.17
CA THR A 53 1.37 4.68 3.62
C THR A 53 0.35 3.62 4.01
N THR A 54 -0.65 3.36 3.16
CA THR A 54 -1.74 2.44 3.46
C THR A 54 -1.64 1.12 2.70
N TYR A 55 -0.86 1.05 1.63
CA TYR A 55 -0.68 -0.13 0.78
C TYR A 55 0.64 -0.82 1.10
N GLU A 56 0.70 -2.10 0.79
CA GLU A 56 1.87 -2.95 0.99
C GLU A 56 2.86 -2.71 -0.16
N PHE A 57 4.10 -2.31 0.15
CA PHE A 57 5.16 -2.30 -0.85
C PHE A 57 5.42 -3.74 -1.32
N LEU A 58 5.30 -3.96 -2.63
CA LEU A 58 5.37 -5.27 -3.23
C LEU A 58 6.74 -5.56 -3.85
N GLY A 59 7.38 -4.53 -4.41
CA GLY A 59 8.71 -4.62 -4.99
C GLY A 59 9.08 -3.43 -5.86
N SER A 60 10.30 -3.45 -6.38
CA SER A 60 10.84 -2.42 -7.26
C SER A 60 11.60 -3.04 -8.43
N TRP A 61 11.57 -2.37 -9.57
CA TRP A 61 12.26 -2.77 -10.81
C TRP A 61 13.12 -1.62 -11.31
N SER A 62 14.31 -1.93 -11.80
CA SER A 62 15.11 -0.99 -12.58
C SER A 62 15.04 -1.34 -14.05
N VAL A 63 14.71 -0.35 -14.89
CA VAL A 63 14.94 -0.45 -16.34
C VAL A 63 16.35 0.06 -16.59
N ALA A 64 17.20 -0.76 -17.19
CA ALA A 64 18.58 -0.39 -17.48
C ALA A 64 18.67 0.82 -18.43
N GLY A 65 19.65 1.68 -18.18
CA GLY A 65 20.12 2.71 -19.10
C GLY A 65 21.62 2.52 -19.38
N ASP A 66 22.22 3.49 -20.07
CA ASP A 66 23.64 3.41 -20.45
C ASP A 66 24.58 3.47 -19.23
N LYS A 67 24.19 4.22 -18.19
CA LYS A 67 24.91 4.34 -16.91
C LYS A 67 23.92 4.24 -15.74
N GLY A 68 23.73 3.03 -15.23
CA GLY A 68 22.77 2.72 -14.16
C GLY A 68 21.35 2.52 -14.67
N ALA A 69 20.35 2.81 -13.85
CA ALA A 69 18.95 2.73 -14.23
C ALA A 69 18.53 3.95 -15.05
N LYS A 70 17.78 3.73 -16.13
CA LYS A 70 17.01 4.76 -16.84
C LYS A 70 15.72 5.09 -16.10
N GLN A 71 15.06 4.06 -15.57
CA GLN A 71 13.83 4.20 -14.80
C GLN A 71 13.84 3.28 -13.58
N ILE A 72 13.13 3.68 -12.54
CA ILE A 72 12.81 2.84 -11.40
C ILE A 72 11.30 2.77 -11.27
N HIS A 73 10.76 1.55 -11.24
CA HIS A 73 9.34 1.31 -11.07
C HIS A 73 9.09 0.75 -9.68
N VAL A 74 8.13 1.31 -8.96
CA VAL A 74 7.79 0.91 -7.60
C VAL A 74 6.37 0.39 -7.56
N VAL A 75 6.13 -0.77 -6.97
CA VAL A 75 4.80 -1.40 -6.98
C VAL A 75 4.28 -1.56 -5.56
N TYR A 76 3.03 -1.14 -5.38
CA TYR A 76 2.25 -1.29 -4.16
C TYR A 76 1.01 -2.14 -4.43
N ALA A 77 0.57 -2.89 -3.42
CA ALA A 77 -0.66 -3.67 -3.44
C ALA A 77 -1.59 -3.25 -2.30
N SER A 78 -2.90 -3.26 -2.55
CA SER A 78 -3.90 -3.01 -1.50
C SER A 78 -3.71 -3.96 -0.31
N PRO A 79 -4.05 -3.54 0.93
CA PRO A 79 -3.89 -4.36 2.13
C PRO A 79 -4.43 -5.79 1.98
N GLY A 80 -3.66 -6.76 2.46
CA GLY A 80 -4.04 -8.17 2.44
C GLY A 80 -3.83 -8.88 1.10
N THR A 81 -3.61 -8.15 0.00
CA THR A 81 -3.38 -8.75 -1.32
C THR A 81 -2.17 -9.69 -1.30
N ALA A 82 -1.03 -9.28 -0.73
CA ALA A 82 0.15 -10.13 -0.71
C ALA A 82 -0.05 -11.37 0.17
N ALA A 83 -0.71 -11.21 1.32
CA ALA A 83 -1.02 -12.33 2.22
C ALA A 83 -1.94 -13.36 1.56
N SER A 84 -3.03 -12.91 0.93
CA SER A 84 -3.93 -13.79 0.20
C SER A 84 -3.22 -14.50 -0.94
N TYR A 85 -2.42 -13.78 -1.74
CA TYR A 85 -1.67 -14.37 -2.85
C TYR A 85 -0.68 -15.43 -2.35
N ARG A 86 0.03 -15.21 -1.24
CA ARG A 86 0.91 -16.23 -0.65
C ARG A 86 0.14 -17.49 -0.27
N THR A 87 -1.10 -17.37 0.21
CA THR A 87 -1.91 -18.55 0.56
C THR A 87 -2.44 -19.28 -0.68
N THR A 88 -3.06 -18.54 -1.61
CA THR A 88 -3.85 -19.12 -2.71
C THR A 88 -3.08 -19.28 -4.02
N GLY A 89 -2.04 -18.47 -4.23
CA GLY A 89 -1.37 -18.30 -5.52
C GLY A 89 -2.11 -17.37 -6.49
N GLU A 90 -3.15 -16.68 -6.02
CA GLU A 90 -4.02 -15.84 -6.86
C GLU A 90 -4.25 -14.46 -6.23
N PHE A 91 -4.39 -13.43 -7.06
CA PHE A 91 -4.79 -12.10 -6.59
C PHE A 91 -6.28 -12.11 -6.22
N PRO A 92 -6.66 -11.76 -4.97
CA PRO A 92 -8.07 -11.74 -4.59
C PRO A 92 -8.85 -10.68 -5.36
N GLN A 93 -10.15 -10.92 -5.56
CA GLN A 93 -11.06 -9.97 -6.20
C GLN A 93 -11.02 -8.61 -5.49
N GLY A 94 -11.00 -7.53 -6.27
CA GLY A 94 -10.86 -6.16 -5.75
C GLY A 94 -9.43 -5.77 -5.37
N SER A 95 -8.43 -6.64 -5.54
CA SER A 95 -7.03 -6.24 -5.36
C SER A 95 -6.67 -5.07 -6.26
N ILE A 96 -5.96 -4.10 -5.70
CA ILE A 96 -5.45 -2.95 -6.44
C ILE A 96 -3.95 -3.02 -6.45
N LEU A 97 -3.35 -2.90 -7.63
CA LEU A 97 -1.93 -2.71 -7.82
C LEU A 97 -1.68 -1.30 -8.33
N VAL A 98 -0.81 -0.57 -7.65
CA VAL A 98 -0.34 0.76 -8.08
C VAL A 98 1.14 0.64 -8.38
N LYS A 99 1.52 0.85 -9.64
CA LYS A 99 2.90 0.87 -10.11
C LYS A 99 3.29 2.30 -10.47
N GLU A 100 4.18 2.88 -9.70
CA GLU A 100 4.83 4.16 -10.00
C GLU A 100 5.94 3.96 -11.04
N VAL A 101 6.12 4.94 -11.92
CA VAL A 101 7.23 4.99 -12.86
C VAL A 101 8.01 6.28 -12.64
N TYR A 102 9.28 6.16 -12.26
CA TYR A 102 10.20 7.29 -12.13
C TYR A 102 11.27 7.26 -13.22
N ASP A 103 11.66 8.43 -13.72
CA ASP A 103 13.01 8.62 -14.25
C ASP A 103 14.00 8.51 -13.09
N ALA A 104 15.17 7.93 -13.36
CA ALA A 104 16.19 7.67 -12.34
C ALA A 104 17.41 8.57 -12.51
N ALA A 105 17.97 9.00 -11.38
CA ALA A 105 19.28 9.64 -11.31
C ALA A 105 20.33 8.61 -10.89
N THR A 106 21.51 8.67 -11.49
CA THR A 106 22.64 7.79 -11.18
C THR A 106 23.85 8.61 -10.76
N SER A 107 24.49 8.23 -9.66
CA SER A 107 25.70 8.88 -9.16
C SER A 107 26.60 7.89 -8.39
N ASP A 108 27.86 8.25 -8.21
CA ASP A 108 28.76 7.50 -7.35
C ASP A 108 28.48 7.84 -5.88
N MET A 109 28.29 6.79 -5.07
CA MET A 109 28.13 6.84 -3.63
C MET A 109 29.20 5.97 -2.96
N THR A 110 29.31 6.03 -1.64
CA THR A 110 30.30 5.23 -0.87
C THR A 110 30.13 3.72 -1.04
N THR A 111 28.96 3.26 -1.47
CA THR A 111 28.64 1.86 -1.77
C THR A 111 28.81 1.48 -3.25
N GLY A 112 29.21 2.41 -4.11
CA GLY A 112 29.40 2.22 -5.56
C GLY A 112 28.55 3.17 -6.41
N THR A 113 28.46 2.89 -7.71
CA THR A 113 27.55 3.63 -8.62
C THR A 113 26.11 3.20 -8.36
N VAL A 114 25.27 4.13 -7.91
CA VAL A 114 23.92 3.87 -7.44
C VAL A 114 22.92 4.69 -8.24
N SER A 115 21.77 4.08 -8.54
CA SER A 115 20.61 4.79 -9.09
C SER A 115 19.49 4.91 -8.06
N HIS A 116 18.79 6.05 -8.05
CA HIS A 116 17.61 6.28 -7.23
C HIS A 116 16.50 6.98 -8.01
N GLN A 117 15.29 6.97 -7.45
CA GLN A 117 14.14 7.66 -8.01
C GLN A 117 14.40 9.17 -8.02
N GLU A 118 14.12 9.84 -9.13
CA GLU A 118 14.26 11.29 -9.26
C GLU A 118 12.92 11.95 -9.59
N LEU A 119 12.40 11.69 -10.79
CA LEU A 119 11.19 12.36 -11.29
C LEU A 119 10.08 11.36 -11.58
N LEU A 120 8.95 11.52 -10.89
CA LEU A 120 7.76 10.71 -11.15
C LEU A 120 7.16 11.06 -12.52
N LYS A 121 6.91 10.03 -13.33
CA LYS A 121 6.27 10.14 -14.66
C LYS A 121 4.79 9.84 -14.62
N GLY A 122 4.38 8.95 -13.73
CA GLY A 122 2.99 8.59 -13.56
C GLY A 122 2.82 7.22 -12.92
N TRP A 123 1.63 6.69 -13.07
CA TRP A 123 1.20 5.44 -12.44
C TRP A 123 0.48 4.54 -13.44
N PHE A 124 0.80 3.26 -13.39
CA PHE A 124 -0.15 2.23 -13.80
C PHE A 124 -0.98 1.82 -12.58
N MET A 125 -2.29 1.70 -12.78
CA MET A 125 -3.20 1.10 -11.82
C MET A 125 -3.88 -0.10 -12.45
N MET A 126 -3.94 -1.20 -11.71
CA MET A 126 -4.72 -2.37 -12.07
C MET A 126 -5.66 -2.75 -10.93
N VAL A 127 -6.90 -3.13 -11.28
CA VAL A 127 -7.95 -3.53 -10.31
C VAL A 127 -8.46 -4.91 -10.66
N LYS A 128 -8.36 -5.88 -9.74
CA LYS A 128 -8.82 -7.25 -10.00
C LYS A 128 -10.34 -7.30 -10.08
N ASP A 129 -10.86 -7.71 -11.23
CA ASP A 129 -12.29 -7.84 -11.49
C ASP A 129 -12.57 -9.04 -12.39
N GLY A 130 -12.58 -10.22 -11.78
CA GLY A 130 -12.92 -11.48 -12.45
C GLY A 130 -14.38 -11.59 -12.88
N LYS A 131 -15.25 -10.69 -12.40
CA LYS A 131 -16.67 -10.65 -12.78
C LYS A 131 -16.91 -9.84 -14.05
N ASN A 132 -15.91 -9.08 -14.50
CA ASN A 132 -16.02 -8.16 -15.64
C ASN A 132 -17.22 -7.21 -15.45
N SER A 133 -17.23 -6.51 -14.33
CA SER A 133 -18.30 -5.65 -13.84
C SER A 133 -18.54 -4.42 -14.72
N HIS A 134 -17.60 -4.09 -15.62
CA HIS A 134 -17.65 -2.95 -16.54
C HIS A 134 -17.47 -3.38 -18.00
N PRO A 135 -18.36 -4.21 -18.58
CA PRO A 135 -18.15 -4.87 -19.88
C PRO A 135 -18.07 -3.89 -21.06
N ASP A 136 -18.71 -2.72 -20.97
CA ASP A 136 -18.73 -1.71 -22.03
C ASP A 136 -17.54 -0.73 -21.94
N ASN A 137 -16.76 -0.79 -20.85
CA ASN A 137 -15.62 0.07 -20.65
C ASN A 137 -14.35 -0.59 -21.24
N LYS A 138 -13.73 0.08 -22.22
CA LYS A 138 -12.55 -0.42 -22.94
C LYS A 138 -11.29 -0.51 -22.10
N LEU A 139 -11.31 -0.03 -20.86
CA LEU A 139 -10.23 -0.18 -19.88
C LEU A 139 -10.41 -1.41 -18.99
N TRP A 140 -11.44 -2.23 -19.23
CA TRP A 140 -11.74 -3.42 -18.45
C TRP A 140 -11.76 -4.67 -19.32
N GLY A 141 -11.23 -5.75 -18.80
CA GLY A 141 -11.20 -7.04 -19.46
C GLY A 141 -10.09 -7.93 -18.95
N ASN A 142 -10.11 -9.20 -19.35
CA ASN A 142 -9.16 -10.22 -18.90
C ASN A 142 -9.06 -10.34 -17.37
N GLY A 143 -10.16 -10.04 -16.66
CA GLY A 143 -10.22 -10.12 -15.20
C GLY A 143 -9.63 -8.92 -14.46
N TRP A 144 -9.36 -7.81 -15.15
CA TRP A 144 -8.74 -6.62 -14.59
C TRP A 144 -9.29 -5.32 -15.20
N GLY A 145 -9.29 -4.24 -14.42
CA GLY A 145 -9.26 -2.86 -14.91
C GLY A 145 -7.81 -2.42 -15.11
N TRP A 146 -7.55 -1.62 -16.15
CA TRP A 146 -6.21 -1.23 -16.60
C TRP A 146 -6.16 0.26 -16.87
N SER A 147 -5.23 0.99 -16.26
CA SER A 147 -5.13 2.43 -16.49
C SER A 147 -3.73 2.97 -16.28
N TRP A 148 -3.37 3.97 -17.09
CA TRP A 148 -2.23 4.86 -16.87
C TRP A 148 -2.71 6.27 -16.50
N PHE A 149 -2.01 6.88 -15.55
CA PHE A 149 -2.22 8.25 -15.10
C PHE A 149 -0.90 9.00 -15.19
N ASP A 150 -0.88 10.13 -15.88
CA ASP A 150 0.30 11.00 -15.91
C ASP A 150 0.53 11.64 -14.54
N ALA A 151 1.79 11.89 -14.17
CA ALA A 151 2.14 12.42 -12.83
C ALA A 151 1.42 13.73 -12.46
N GLY A 152 0.97 14.50 -13.46
CA GLY A 152 0.24 15.74 -13.26
C GLY A 152 -1.26 15.57 -12.95
N ASP A 153 -1.85 14.39 -13.20
CA ASP A 153 -3.27 14.14 -13.00
C ASP A 153 -3.54 12.70 -12.53
N PRO A 154 -3.57 12.45 -11.20
CA PRO A 154 -3.83 11.12 -10.65
C PRO A 154 -5.30 10.69 -10.74
N VAL A 155 -6.20 11.56 -11.21
CA VAL A 155 -7.65 11.28 -11.26
C VAL A 155 -8.18 11.09 -12.67
N LYS A 156 -7.42 11.51 -13.69
CA LYS A 156 -7.80 11.35 -15.10
C LYS A 156 -6.80 10.49 -15.85
N THR A 157 -7.27 9.34 -16.30
CA THR A 157 -6.49 8.44 -17.14
C THR A 157 -6.27 9.04 -18.54
N THR A 158 -5.10 8.77 -19.11
CA THR A 158 -4.84 8.99 -20.55
C THR A 158 -4.87 7.69 -21.35
N SER A 159 -5.11 6.54 -20.71
CA SER A 159 -5.42 5.28 -21.40
C SER A 159 -6.80 5.35 -22.04
N THR A 160 -6.92 4.71 -23.20
CA THR A 160 -8.16 4.66 -23.99
C THR A 160 -8.66 3.24 -24.20
N ASN A 161 -7.76 2.26 -24.25
CA ASN A 161 -8.10 0.86 -24.45
C ASN A 161 -6.99 -0.06 -23.92
N PHE A 162 -7.32 -0.94 -22.98
CA PHE A 162 -6.31 -1.81 -22.37
C PHE A 162 -5.63 -2.73 -23.39
N ARG A 163 -6.31 -3.08 -24.49
CA ARG A 163 -5.78 -3.99 -25.52
C ARG A 163 -4.63 -3.35 -26.30
N SER A 164 -4.74 -2.07 -26.64
CA SER A 164 -3.68 -1.34 -27.35
C SER A 164 -2.64 -0.77 -26.39
N ASP A 165 -3.07 -0.33 -25.21
CA ASP A 165 -2.26 0.52 -24.34
C ASP A 165 -1.48 -0.27 -23.28
N CYS A 166 -1.96 -1.47 -22.91
CA CYS A 166 -1.42 -2.23 -21.77
C CYS A 166 -1.07 -3.68 -22.12
N LEU A 167 -1.97 -4.37 -22.84
CA LEU A 167 -1.98 -5.83 -22.95
C LEU A 167 -0.69 -6.38 -23.56
N GLY A 168 -0.13 -5.70 -24.58
CA GLY A 168 1.11 -6.13 -25.24
C GLY A 168 2.27 -6.39 -24.27
N CYS A 169 2.47 -5.49 -23.31
CA CYS A 169 3.51 -5.62 -22.30
C CYS A 169 3.20 -6.67 -21.23
N HIS A 170 1.95 -7.08 -21.07
CA HIS A 170 1.51 -8.02 -20.05
C HIS A 170 1.30 -9.46 -20.57
N ILE A 171 1.25 -9.67 -21.89
CA ILE A 171 1.13 -11.00 -22.51
C ILE A 171 2.17 -12.01 -21.98
N PRO A 172 3.47 -11.67 -21.83
CA PRO A 172 4.43 -12.63 -21.31
C PRO A 172 4.17 -13.07 -19.86
N ALA A 173 3.41 -12.28 -19.10
CA ALA A 173 3.00 -12.57 -17.73
C ALA A 173 1.61 -13.22 -17.64
N LYS A 174 0.98 -13.60 -18.76
CA LYS A 174 -0.38 -14.16 -18.78
C LYS A 174 -0.56 -15.35 -17.83
N ALA A 175 0.43 -16.23 -17.73
CA ALA A 175 0.38 -17.43 -16.89
C ALA A 175 0.32 -17.11 -15.37
N THR A 176 0.71 -15.90 -14.98
CA THR A 176 0.69 -15.41 -13.59
C THR A 176 -0.32 -14.27 -13.45
N ASP A 177 -1.49 -14.47 -14.06
CA ASP A 177 -2.61 -13.52 -14.04
C ASP A 177 -2.23 -12.14 -14.56
N TRP A 178 -1.43 -12.11 -15.62
CA TRP A 178 -0.92 -10.90 -16.29
C TRP A 178 0.06 -10.07 -15.45
N ILE A 179 0.49 -10.54 -14.29
CA ILE A 179 1.39 -9.81 -13.40
C ILE A 179 2.76 -10.50 -13.37
N TYR A 180 3.85 -9.73 -13.53
CA TYR A 180 5.23 -10.25 -13.41
C TYR A 180 5.59 -10.53 -11.95
N VAL A 181 5.05 -11.59 -11.37
CA VAL A 181 5.18 -11.88 -9.92
C VAL A 181 6.60 -12.20 -9.45
N HIS A 182 7.51 -12.54 -10.36
CA HIS A 182 8.89 -12.90 -10.01
C HIS A 182 9.71 -11.74 -9.42
N GLY A 183 9.37 -10.48 -9.74
CA GLY A 183 10.00 -9.31 -9.12
C GLY A 183 9.36 -8.86 -7.80
N TYR A 184 8.46 -9.67 -7.25
CA TYR A 184 7.79 -9.41 -5.98
C TYR A 184 8.14 -10.50 -4.96
N PRO A 185 9.29 -10.41 -4.27
CA PRO A 185 9.69 -11.39 -3.26
C PRO A 185 8.65 -11.61 -2.16
N GLY A 186 7.89 -10.56 -1.81
CA GLY A 186 6.81 -10.64 -0.83
C GLY A 186 5.62 -11.51 -1.23
N LEU A 187 5.52 -11.95 -2.49
CA LEU A 187 4.49 -12.89 -2.97
C LEU A 187 4.92 -14.36 -2.89
N LYS A 188 6.20 -14.64 -2.62
CA LYS A 188 6.68 -16.02 -2.49
C LYS A 188 6.14 -16.65 -1.21
N LYS A 189 5.80 -17.94 -1.29
CA LYS A 189 5.48 -18.78 -0.14
C LYS A 189 6.72 -19.00 0.72
#